data_AF-A0A7S2Z0I7-F1
#
_entry.id   AF-A0A7S2Z0I7-F1
#
_cell.length_a   1.000
_cell.length_b   1.000
_cell.length_c   1.000
_cell.angle_alpha   90.00
_cell.angle_beta   90.00
_cell.angle_gamma   90.00
#
_symmetry.space_group_name_H-M   'P 1'
#
loop_
_entity.id
_entity.type
_entity.pdbx_description
1 polymer ?
#
loop_
_entity_poly.entity_id
_entity_poly.type
_entity_poly.pdbx_seq_one_letter_code
_entity_poly.pdbx_strand_id
1 'polypeptide(L)'
;AAAASSVRRYEPGARPSAGGRGCRCAGGGPRRAGKAAHAVFGPRSFGALAFAGARGTASPAARCSAATKGDTVGSPSLSLDLNDVRDALIRMEDSIIFAIIERTQFLRNQNVYESGGVNVPGFDVGGRQQSMVEYILRNTEQMHGQIRRYTSPDEHPFYPEDLPKLVLPPINYPSLLHPYGERININDQVMTLYFENLLPRITVDGDDGNYGSTALCDVNVLQTLSKRIHYGKYVAESKFNANPDLYEPLIKAKDEA
;
A
#
# COMPACT_ATOMS: atom_id res chain seq x y z
N ALA A 1 -16.55 -25.31 -52.15
CA ALA A 1 -15.72 -24.10 -52.35
C ALA A 1 -15.10 -23.75 -51.00
N ALA A 2 -13.79 -23.95 -50.89
CA ALA A 2 -13.00 -23.73 -49.67
C ALA A 2 -12.33 -22.35 -49.73
N ALA A 3 -12.18 -21.69 -48.59
CA ALA A 3 -11.09 -20.76 -48.34
C ALA A 3 -10.91 -20.58 -46.83
N ALA A 4 -9.99 -21.38 -46.28
CA ALA A 4 -9.40 -21.19 -44.97
C ALA A 4 -8.36 -20.07 -45.05
N SER A 5 -8.34 -19.13 -44.09
CA SER A 5 -7.23 -18.20 -43.92
C SER A 5 -6.25 -18.74 -42.89
N SER A 6 -5.02 -18.93 -43.35
CA SER A 6 -3.89 -19.57 -42.71
C SER A 6 -3.31 -18.82 -41.50
N VAL A 7 -3.03 -19.62 -40.48
CA VAL A 7 -2.07 -19.45 -39.39
C VAL A 7 -0.68 -19.02 -39.92
N ARG A 8 -0.03 -18.03 -39.29
CA ARG A 8 1.44 -17.87 -39.35
C ARG A 8 2.05 -18.22 -38.00
N ARG A 9 2.73 -19.37 -37.96
CA ARG A 9 3.71 -19.71 -36.93
C ARG A 9 4.96 -18.86 -37.09
N TYR A 10 5.54 -18.45 -35.97
CA TYR A 10 6.87 -17.88 -35.89
C TYR A 10 7.82 -19.03 -35.49
N GLU A 11 8.81 -19.34 -36.33
CA GLU A 11 9.91 -20.27 -36.00
C GLU A 11 11.26 -19.54 -35.99
N PRO A 12 12.24 -20.02 -35.20
CA PRO A 12 13.41 -19.25 -34.80
C PRO A 12 14.56 -19.36 -35.81
N GLY A 13 15.16 -18.22 -36.15
CA GLY A 13 16.34 -18.14 -37.01
C GLY A 13 17.64 -18.55 -36.30
N ALA A 14 18.32 -19.53 -36.86
CA ALA A 14 19.61 -20.06 -36.43
C ALA A 14 20.79 -19.10 -36.66
N ARG A 15 21.84 -19.28 -35.84
CA ARG A 15 23.17 -18.65 -35.91
C ARG A 15 23.92 -19.03 -37.19
N PRO A 16 24.96 -18.25 -37.53
CA PRO A 16 26.22 -18.83 -37.96
C PRO A 16 27.42 -18.39 -37.10
N SER A 17 28.34 -19.33 -36.89
CA SER A 17 29.63 -19.21 -36.24
C SER A 17 30.76 -18.91 -37.23
N ALA A 18 31.83 -18.30 -36.70
CA ALA A 18 33.27 -18.57 -36.94
C ALA A 18 34.12 -17.40 -37.47
N GLY A 19 35.29 -17.22 -36.85
CA GLY A 19 36.43 -16.51 -37.44
C GLY A 19 37.28 -15.71 -36.45
N GLY A 20 38.20 -16.37 -35.75
CA GLY A 20 39.16 -15.73 -34.83
C GLY A 20 40.41 -15.13 -35.51
N ARG A 21 41.09 -14.25 -34.77
CA ARG A 21 42.52 -13.80 -34.78
C ARG A 21 42.58 -12.71 -33.69
N GLY A 22 43.41 -12.67 -32.63
CA GLY A 22 44.71 -13.25 -32.36
C GLY A 22 45.78 -12.15 -32.41
N CYS A 23 46.07 -11.45 -31.30
CA CYS A 23 47.41 -10.89 -31.01
C CYS A 23 47.60 -10.48 -29.53
N ARG A 24 48.73 -10.88 -28.95
CA ARG A 24 49.26 -10.59 -27.60
C ARG A 24 50.26 -9.43 -27.64
N CYS A 25 50.48 -8.78 -26.49
CA CYS A 25 51.76 -8.31 -25.86
C CYS A 25 51.39 -7.86 -24.42
N ALA A 26 51.81 -8.46 -23.28
CA ALA A 26 53.14 -8.49 -22.60
C ALA A 26 53.74 -7.08 -22.39
N GLY A 27 54.21 -6.59 -21.22
CA GLY A 27 54.40 -7.04 -19.81
C GLY A 27 54.53 -5.75 -18.93
N GLY A 28 54.48 -5.74 -17.59
CA GLY A 28 55.43 -6.26 -16.60
C GLY A 28 55.36 -5.38 -15.32
N GLY A 29 55.51 -5.97 -14.13
CA GLY A 29 55.29 -5.35 -12.80
C GLY A 29 56.40 -4.39 -12.29
N PRO A 30 56.61 -4.17 -10.96
CA PRO A 30 56.56 -5.20 -9.90
C PRO A 30 55.85 -4.83 -8.58
N ARG A 31 55.80 -5.86 -7.72
CA ARG A 31 55.19 -6.00 -6.39
C ARG A 31 55.92 -5.26 -5.26
N ARG A 32 55.21 -4.96 -4.17
CA ARG A 32 55.76 -5.04 -2.79
C ARG A 32 54.72 -5.50 -1.78
N ALA A 33 55.17 -6.39 -0.89
CA ALA A 33 54.42 -7.07 0.15
C ALA A 33 54.35 -6.27 1.45
N GLY A 34 53.33 -6.52 2.29
CA GLY A 34 53.23 -6.02 3.66
C GLY A 34 52.20 -6.84 4.45
N LYS A 35 52.61 -7.33 5.62
CA LYS A 35 52.01 -8.41 6.42
C LYS A 35 50.79 -7.97 7.26
N ALA A 36 50.01 -8.97 7.67
CA ALA A 36 48.92 -8.91 8.63
C ALA A 36 49.35 -8.49 10.04
N ALA A 37 48.44 -7.84 10.78
CA ALA A 37 48.44 -7.78 12.24
C ALA A 37 47.00 -7.68 12.78
N HIS A 38 46.61 -8.67 13.57
CA HIS A 38 45.48 -8.60 14.50
C HIS A 38 45.77 -7.54 15.58
N ALA A 39 44.84 -6.62 15.81
CA ALA A 39 44.87 -5.74 16.98
C ALA A 39 43.53 -5.83 17.72
N VAL A 40 43.59 -6.50 18.87
CA VAL A 40 42.57 -6.52 19.92
C VAL A 40 42.50 -5.12 20.54
N PHE A 41 41.33 -4.50 20.59
CA PHE A 41 41.09 -3.26 21.34
C PHE A 41 40.13 -3.54 22.50
N GLY A 42 40.65 -3.41 23.72
CA GLY A 42 39.87 -3.44 24.97
C GLY A 42 39.08 -2.15 25.19
N PRO A 43 38.15 -2.13 26.17
CA PRO A 43 37.20 -1.05 26.35
C PRO A 43 37.89 0.17 26.98
N ARG A 44 37.77 1.34 26.35
CA ARG A 44 38.13 2.63 26.96
C ARG A 44 36.86 3.32 27.45
N SER A 45 36.94 3.73 28.71
CA SER A 45 35.94 4.42 29.53
C SER A 45 35.38 5.68 28.87
N PHE A 46 34.05 5.81 28.88
CA PHE A 46 33.36 7.03 28.47
C PHE A 46 33.48 8.10 29.56
N GLY A 47 34.27 9.15 29.28
CA GLY A 47 34.27 10.38 30.06
C GLY A 47 33.06 11.25 29.72
N ALA A 48 32.32 11.66 30.75
CA ALA A 48 31.17 12.55 30.63
C ALA A 48 31.60 13.94 30.14
N LEU A 49 31.02 14.37 29.01
CA LEU A 49 31.07 15.76 28.55
C LEU A 49 29.75 16.45 28.93
N ALA A 50 29.84 17.37 29.88
CA ALA A 50 28.77 18.29 30.24
C ALA A 50 28.56 19.31 29.11
N PHE A 51 27.33 19.41 28.59
CA PHE A 51 26.93 20.47 27.66
C PHE A 51 26.10 21.51 28.41
N ALA A 52 26.63 22.74 28.46
CA ALA A 52 25.94 23.91 28.97
C ALA A 52 24.98 24.48 27.92
N GLY A 53 23.91 25.12 28.40
CA GLY A 53 22.66 25.36 27.67
C GLY A 53 22.71 26.32 26.47
N ALA A 54 21.78 26.07 25.55
CA ALA A 54 21.21 27.09 24.67
C ALA A 54 19.68 26.98 24.77
N ARG A 55 19.03 28.04 25.27
CA ARG A 55 17.57 28.16 25.33
C ARG A 55 17.05 28.45 23.92
N GLY A 56 16.61 27.41 23.21
CA GLY A 56 15.79 27.55 22.02
C GLY A 56 14.32 27.71 22.41
N THR A 57 13.68 28.75 21.93
CA THR A 57 12.23 28.95 22.03
C THR A 57 11.52 27.89 21.18
N ALA A 58 10.99 26.85 21.82
CA ALA A 58 10.16 25.87 21.16
C ALA A 58 8.81 26.49 20.77
N SER A 59 8.47 26.43 19.48
CA SER A 59 7.09 26.62 19.00
C SER A 59 6.14 25.68 19.77
N PRO A 60 4.91 26.10 20.08
CA PRO A 60 4.00 25.22 20.78
C PRO A 60 3.58 24.10 19.84
N ALA A 61 4.06 22.88 20.11
CA ALA A 61 3.45 21.67 19.60
C ALA A 61 1.94 21.74 19.92
N ALA A 62 1.10 21.57 18.92
CA ALA A 62 -0.34 21.50 19.08
C ALA A 62 -0.65 20.48 20.19
N ARG A 63 -1.22 20.96 21.30
CA ARG A 63 -1.60 20.10 22.42
C ARG A 63 -2.74 19.22 21.94
N CYS A 64 -2.54 17.90 21.93
CA CYS A 64 -3.67 16.97 21.90
C CYS A 64 -4.55 17.29 23.10
N SER A 65 -5.72 17.89 22.87
CA SER A 65 -6.70 18.14 23.91
C SER A 65 -7.19 16.82 24.46
N ALA A 66 -7.02 16.63 25.77
CA ALA A 66 -7.53 15.46 26.48
C ALA A 66 -9.06 15.43 26.38
N ALA A 67 -9.60 14.29 25.93
CA ALA A 67 -11.04 14.07 25.83
C ALA A 67 -11.69 14.05 27.21
N THR A 68 -12.73 14.85 27.42
CA THR A 68 -13.59 14.77 28.61
C THR A 68 -14.97 14.20 28.28
N LYS A 69 -15.24 13.04 28.91
CA LYS A 69 -16.51 12.36 29.21
C LYS A 69 -17.52 12.12 28.08
N GLY A 70 -17.51 10.86 27.63
CA GLY A 70 -18.43 10.23 26.70
C GLY A 70 -17.60 9.44 25.70
N ASP A 71 -17.28 8.18 26.02
CA ASP A 71 -16.25 7.31 25.41
C ASP A 71 -16.40 7.08 23.89
N THR A 72 -16.31 8.14 23.10
CA THR A 72 -16.23 8.11 21.65
C THR A 72 -14.77 8.26 21.28
N VAL A 73 -14.21 7.20 20.70
CA VAL A 73 -12.87 7.26 20.13
C VAL A 73 -12.97 8.06 18.85
N GLY A 74 -12.49 9.31 18.88
CA GLY A 74 -12.52 10.22 17.75
C GLY A 74 -11.23 10.18 16.95
N SER A 75 -11.35 10.15 15.62
CA SER A 75 -10.31 10.60 14.70
C SER A 75 -10.77 11.92 14.08
N PRO A 76 -9.88 12.86 13.75
CA PRO A 76 -10.25 14.05 12.97
C PRO A 76 -10.90 13.68 11.61
N SER A 77 -10.71 12.45 11.13
CA SER A 77 -11.41 11.93 9.93
C SER A 77 -12.85 11.49 10.20
N LEU A 78 -13.33 11.42 11.45
CA LEU A 78 -14.69 11.01 11.77
C LEU A 78 -15.52 12.25 12.12
N SER A 79 -15.77 13.07 11.10
CA SER A 79 -16.54 14.31 11.19
C SER A 79 -17.42 14.48 9.95
N LEU A 80 -18.54 15.19 10.10
CA LEU A 80 -19.40 15.63 9.01
C LEU A 80 -19.25 17.14 8.72
N ASP A 81 -18.41 17.84 9.48
CA ASP A 81 -18.08 19.24 9.22
C ASP A 81 -17.28 19.37 7.92
N LEU A 82 -17.64 20.34 7.09
CA LEU A 82 -17.06 20.49 5.75
C LEU A 82 -15.56 20.84 5.79
N ASN A 83 -15.08 21.53 6.83
CA ASN A 83 -13.65 21.86 6.95
C ASN A 83 -12.87 20.62 7.38
N ASP A 84 -13.37 19.85 8.36
CA ASP A 84 -12.74 18.60 8.78
C ASP A 84 -12.72 17.57 7.64
N VAL A 85 -13.82 17.45 6.89
CA VAL A 85 -13.91 16.57 5.71
C VAL A 85 -12.91 17.02 4.66
N ARG A 86 -12.78 18.32 4.38
CA ARG A 86 -11.78 18.86 3.46
C ARG A 86 -10.36 18.51 3.90
N ASP A 87 -10.02 18.74 5.16
CA ASP A 87 -8.68 18.48 5.70
C ASP A 87 -8.35 16.99 5.72
N ALA A 88 -9.34 16.13 5.99
CA ALA A 88 -9.19 14.68 5.88
C ALA A 88 -8.93 14.25 4.42
N LEU A 89 -9.66 14.79 3.45
CA LEU A 89 -9.48 14.49 2.03
C LEU A 89 -8.10 14.89 1.52
N ILE A 90 -7.58 16.06 1.93
CA ILE A 90 -6.22 16.53 1.57
C ILE A 90 -5.16 15.56 2.13
N ARG A 91 -5.27 15.18 3.40
CA ARG A 91 -4.29 14.23 4.00
C ARG A 91 -4.32 12.86 3.34
N MET A 92 -5.49 12.37 2.96
CA MET A 92 -5.62 11.10 2.23
C MET A 92 -5.05 11.21 0.81
N GLU A 93 -5.23 12.35 0.14
CA GLU A 93 -4.62 12.63 -1.16
C GLU A 93 -3.09 12.59 -1.09
N ASP A 94 -2.49 13.29 -0.13
CA ASP A 94 -1.04 13.25 0.10
C ASP A 94 -0.55 11.81 0.37
N SER A 95 -1.30 11.06 1.18
CA SER A 95 -0.97 9.66 1.50
C SER A 95 -0.96 8.77 0.25
N ILE A 96 -1.91 8.96 -0.67
CA ILE A 96 -1.95 8.23 -1.95
C ILE A 96 -0.76 8.63 -2.83
N ILE A 97 -0.46 9.92 -2.93
CA ILE A 97 0.65 10.43 -3.74
C ILE A 97 1.96 9.79 -3.28
N PHE A 98 2.24 9.82 -1.97
CA PHE A 98 3.45 9.19 -1.44
C PHE A 98 3.46 7.68 -1.63
N ALA A 99 2.34 6.98 -1.40
CA ALA A 99 2.28 5.54 -1.62
C ALA A 99 2.58 5.16 -3.08
N ILE A 100 2.07 5.93 -4.04
CA ILE A 100 2.35 5.72 -5.47
C ILE A 100 3.81 6.03 -5.79
N ILE A 101 4.37 7.12 -5.27
CA ILE A 101 5.80 7.48 -5.48
C ILE A 101 6.70 6.35 -4.98
N GLU A 102 6.44 5.79 -3.80
CA GLU A 102 7.21 4.65 -3.27
C GLU A 102 7.06 3.42 -4.16
N ARG A 103 5.85 3.12 -4.65
CA ARG A 103 5.65 1.98 -5.58
C ARG A 103 6.42 2.17 -6.89
N THR A 104 6.53 3.39 -7.40
CA THR A 104 7.21 3.68 -8.68
C THR A 104 8.72 3.49 -8.65
N GLN A 105 9.32 3.31 -7.46
CA GLN A 105 10.76 3.00 -7.33
C GLN A 105 11.12 1.59 -7.83
N PHE A 106 10.14 0.71 -8.00
CA PHE A 106 10.33 -0.68 -8.43
C PHE A 106 9.72 -0.92 -9.81
N LEU A 107 10.31 -1.84 -10.58
CA LEU A 107 9.74 -2.36 -11.82
C LEU A 107 8.41 -3.08 -11.56
N ARG A 108 7.75 -3.49 -12.64
CA ARG A 108 6.44 -4.14 -12.55
C ARG A 108 6.49 -5.42 -11.72
N ASN A 109 7.57 -6.21 -11.77
CA ASN A 109 7.77 -7.40 -10.94
C ASN A 109 6.58 -8.38 -11.04
N GLN A 110 6.23 -8.79 -12.26
CA GLN A 110 5.03 -9.56 -12.58
C GLN A 110 4.84 -10.82 -11.71
N ASN A 111 5.94 -11.49 -11.33
CA ASN A 111 5.96 -12.66 -10.44
C ASN A 111 5.25 -12.42 -9.08
N VAL A 112 5.16 -11.17 -8.62
CA VAL A 112 4.47 -10.78 -7.37
C VAL A 112 2.97 -11.03 -7.43
N TYR A 113 2.38 -10.91 -8.62
CA TYR A 113 0.93 -10.98 -8.85
C TYR A 113 0.48 -12.36 -9.30
N GLU A 114 1.40 -13.20 -9.76
CA GLU A 114 1.12 -14.53 -10.27
C GLU A 114 1.07 -15.58 -9.15
N SER A 115 0.12 -16.50 -9.25
CA SER A 115 0.02 -17.66 -8.34
C SER A 115 1.24 -18.55 -8.53
N GLY A 116 2.00 -18.77 -7.45
CA GLY A 116 3.24 -19.55 -7.48
C GLY A 116 4.43 -18.84 -8.15
N GLY A 117 4.30 -17.57 -8.56
CA GLY A 117 5.41 -16.79 -9.13
C GLY A 117 6.52 -16.52 -8.11
N VAL A 118 6.13 -16.27 -6.85
CA VAL A 118 7.02 -16.28 -5.68
C VAL A 118 6.53 -17.32 -4.71
N ASN A 119 7.46 -18.14 -4.19
CA ASN A 119 7.10 -19.20 -3.25
C ASN A 119 6.72 -18.62 -1.87
N VAL A 120 5.43 -18.61 -1.57
CA VAL A 120 4.87 -18.16 -0.29
C VAL A 120 4.14 -19.30 0.43
N PRO A 121 4.11 -19.33 1.76
CA PRO A 121 3.45 -20.40 2.52
C PRO A 121 1.91 -20.27 2.60
N GLY A 122 1.29 -19.47 1.72
CA GLY A 122 -0.15 -19.23 1.69
C GLY A 122 -0.85 -19.98 0.56
N PHE A 123 -1.98 -20.62 0.89
CA PHE A 123 -2.83 -21.36 -0.05
C PHE A 123 -4.29 -20.98 0.18
N ASP A 124 -5.08 -20.93 -0.88
CA ASP A 124 -6.53 -20.78 -0.76
C ASP A 124 -7.22 -22.12 -0.43
N VAL A 125 -8.54 -22.07 -0.24
CA VAL A 125 -9.37 -23.25 0.08
C VAL A 125 -9.29 -24.33 -1.01
N GLY A 126 -9.03 -23.93 -2.26
CA GLY A 126 -8.87 -24.83 -3.40
C GLY A 126 -7.47 -25.43 -3.53
N GLY A 127 -6.54 -25.08 -2.65
CA GLY A 127 -5.14 -25.53 -2.70
C GLY A 127 -4.29 -24.79 -3.72
N ARG A 128 -4.79 -23.71 -4.34
CA ARG A 128 -3.98 -22.83 -5.18
C ARG A 128 -3.08 -21.99 -4.28
N GLN A 129 -1.80 -21.92 -4.64
CA GLN A 129 -0.85 -21.06 -3.95
C GLN A 129 -1.20 -19.59 -4.17
N GLN A 130 -1.26 -18.81 -3.10
CA GLN A 130 -1.53 -17.37 -3.19
C GLN A 130 -0.39 -16.67 -3.95
N SER A 131 -0.70 -15.55 -4.60
CA SER A 131 0.35 -14.65 -5.08
C SER A 131 1.04 -13.96 -3.89
N MET A 132 2.21 -13.37 -4.11
CA MET A 132 2.94 -12.67 -3.05
C MET A 132 2.12 -11.50 -2.48
N VAL A 133 1.44 -10.73 -3.34
CA VAL A 133 0.59 -9.61 -2.91
C VAL A 133 -0.65 -10.10 -2.17
N GLU A 134 -1.30 -11.18 -2.62
CA GLU A 134 -2.45 -11.77 -1.95
C GLU A 134 -2.07 -12.24 -0.55
N TYR A 135 -0.95 -12.95 -0.44
CA TYR A 135 -0.42 -13.43 0.83
C TYR A 135 -0.12 -12.29 1.81
N ILE A 136 0.63 -11.25 1.37
CA ILE A 136 0.98 -10.13 2.25
C ILE A 136 -0.26 -9.32 2.64
N LEU A 137 -1.17 -9.06 1.70
CA LEU A 137 -2.39 -8.30 1.97
C LEU A 137 -3.23 -9.01 3.03
N ARG A 138 -3.59 -10.29 2.82
CA ARG A 138 -4.37 -11.09 3.77
C ARG A 138 -3.74 -11.12 5.16
N ASN A 139 -2.43 -11.36 5.27
CA ASN A 139 -1.74 -11.37 6.57
C ASN A 139 -1.76 -9.99 7.25
N THR A 140 -1.59 -8.92 6.46
CA THR A 140 -1.63 -7.54 6.97
C THR A 140 -3.02 -7.21 7.49
N GLU A 141 -4.07 -7.60 6.77
CA GLU A 141 -5.45 -7.40 7.19
C GLU A 141 -5.78 -8.22 8.44
N GLN A 142 -5.32 -9.46 8.53
CA GLN A 142 -5.51 -10.28 9.73
C GLN A 142 -4.87 -9.61 10.95
N MET A 143 -3.62 -9.17 10.83
CA MET A 143 -2.91 -8.48 11.92
C MET A 143 -3.64 -7.20 12.34
N HIS A 144 -4.01 -6.34 11.37
CA HIS A 144 -4.75 -5.11 11.65
C HIS A 144 -6.17 -5.36 12.19
N GLY A 145 -6.82 -6.44 11.75
CA GLY A 145 -8.13 -6.86 12.21
C GLY A 145 -8.14 -7.23 13.69
N GLN A 146 -7.10 -7.93 14.17
CA GLN A 146 -6.95 -8.27 15.59
C GLN A 146 -6.96 -7.04 16.50
N ILE A 147 -6.42 -5.92 16.01
CA ILE A 147 -6.32 -4.64 16.73
C ILE A 147 -7.43 -3.64 16.37
N ARG A 148 -8.56 -4.13 15.81
CA ARG A 148 -9.81 -3.39 15.56
C ARG A 148 -9.79 -2.41 14.39
N ARG A 149 -8.81 -2.45 13.49
CA ARG A 149 -8.75 -1.51 12.34
C ARG A 149 -10.06 -1.48 11.57
N TYR A 150 -10.58 -2.64 11.17
CA TYR A 150 -11.80 -2.78 10.38
C TYR A 150 -13.10 -2.70 11.17
N THR A 151 -13.04 -2.32 12.46
CA THR A 151 -14.23 -1.87 13.20
C THR A 151 -14.47 -0.37 13.00
N SER A 152 -13.46 0.36 12.52
CA SER A 152 -13.59 1.78 12.18
C SER A 152 -14.46 1.95 10.94
N PRO A 153 -15.43 2.90 10.94
CA PRO A 153 -16.34 3.09 9.81
C PRO A 153 -15.66 3.59 8.52
N ASP A 154 -14.43 4.12 8.61
CA ASP A 154 -13.62 4.59 7.49
C ASP A 154 -12.57 3.58 6.98
N GLU A 155 -12.55 2.35 7.49
CA GLU A 155 -11.63 1.29 7.05
C GLU A 155 -12.40 0.08 6.48
N HIS A 156 -12.00 -0.40 5.30
CA HIS A 156 -12.69 -1.48 4.58
C HIS A 156 -11.69 -2.59 4.22
N PRO A 157 -11.89 -3.85 4.67
CA PRO A 157 -11.01 -4.96 4.34
C PRO A 157 -11.20 -5.41 2.88
N PHE A 158 -10.12 -5.89 2.25
CA PHE A 158 -10.17 -6.56 0.95
C PHE A 158 -10.62 -8.02 1.07
N TYR A 159 -10.31 -8.68 2.19
CA TYR A 159 -10.68 -10.07 2.49
C TYR A 159 -11.46 -10.16 3.81
N PRO A 160 -12.72 -9.68 3.86
CA PRO A 160 -13.52 -9.67 5.09
C PRO A 160 -13.73 -11.06 5.71
N GLU A 161 -13.77 -12.10 4.88
CA GLU A 161 -13.97 -13.49 5.30
C GLU A 161 -12.80 -14.06 6.13
N ASP A 162 -11.60 -13.49 5.96
CA ASP A 162 -10.38 -13.92 6.63
C ASP A 162 -10.11 -13.18 7.94
N LEU A 163 -10.93 -12.19 8.30
CA LEU A 163 -10.66 -11.38 9.48
C LEU A 163 -10.77 -12.21 10.78
N PRO A 164 -9.75 -12.15 11.66
CA PRO A 164 -9.75 -12.91 12.90
C PRO A 164 -10.61 -12.24 13.96
N LYS A 165 -10.85 -12.99 15.06
CA LYS A 165 -11.48 -12.42 16.25
C LYS A 165 -10.64 -11.31 16.85
N LEU A 166 -11.31 -10.27 17.36
CA LEU A 166 -10.68 -9.14 18.00
C LEU A 166 -9.94 -9.58 19.28
N VAL A 167 -8.70 -9.11 19.44
CA VAL A 167 -7.92 -9.29 20.67
C VAL A 167 -8.18 -8.15 21.66
N LEU A 168 -8.52 -6.97 21.13
CA LEU A 168 -8.85 -5.80 21.94
C LEU A 168 -10.38 -5.73 22.19
N PRO A 169 -10.82 -5.19 23.35
CA PRO A 169 -12.23 -4.94 23.62
C PRO A 169 -12.86 -4.03 22.55
N PRO A 170 -14.17 -4.13 22.24
CA PRO A 170 -14.80 -3.25 21.26
C PRO A 170 -14.75 -1.78 21.69
N ILE A 171 -14.74 -0.86 20.71
CA ILE A 171 -14.88 0.58 20.92
C ILE A 171 -16.07 1.12 20.15
N ASN A 172 -16.69 2.16 20.67
CA ASN A 172 -17.81 2.82 20.03
C ASN A 172 -17.31 4.02 19.23
N TYR A 173 -17.64 4.01 17.94
CA TYR A 173 -17.46 5.16 17.06
C TYR A 173 -18.74 5.99 17.03
N PRO A 174 -18.66 7.31 16.77
CA PRO A 174 -19.85 8.11 16.56
C PRO A 174 -20.61 7.57 15.34
N SER A 175 -21.92 7.39 15.49
CA SER A 175 -22.81 6.97 14.39
C SER A 175 -23.09 8.18 13.49
N LEU A 176 -22.16 8.47 12.60
CA LEU A 176 -22.24 9.60 11.67
C LEU A 176 -22.87 9.23 10.33
N LEU A 177 -22.67 8.00 9.87
CA LEU A 177 -23.17 7.53 8.58
C LEU A 177 -24.50 6.81 8.76
N HIS A 178 -25.35 6.89 7.74
CA HIS A 178 -26.53 6.03 7.66
C HIS A 178 -26.15 4.52 7.75
N PRO A 179 -26.91 3.67 8.46
CA PRO A 179 -26.55 2.24 8.67
C PRO A 179 -26.31 1.44 7.39
N TYR A 180 -26.94 1.84 6.27
CA TYR A 180 -26.70 1.21 4.98
C TYR A 180 -25.23 1.34 4.51
N GLY A 181 -24.51 2.36 4.97
CA GLY A 181 -23.10 2.60 4.66
C GLY A 181 -22.16 1.46 5.11
N GLU A 182 -22.54 0.69 6.12
CA GLU A 182 -21.79 -0.49 6.59
C GLU A 182 -21.75 -1.61 5.55
N ARG A 183 -22.75 -1.68 4.67
CA ARG A 183 -22.87 -2.72 3.64
C ARG A 183 -22.11 -2.39 2.35
N ILE A 184 -21.66 -1.15 2.22
CA ILE A 184 -20.98 -0.68 1.01
C ILE A 184 -19.49 -0.97 1.16
N ASN A 185 -18.99 -1.96 0.44
CA ASN A 185 -17.56 -2.19 0.25
C ASN A 185 -17.32 -2.49 -1.24
N ILE A 186 -16.58 -1.61 -1.92
CA ILE A 186 -16.27 -1.71 -3.36
C ILE A 186 -14.79 -2.05 -3.59
N ASN A 187 -14.12 -2.65 -2.61
CA ASN A 187 -12.70 -3.00 -2.70
C ASN A 187 -12.36 -3.89 -3.90
N ASP A 188 -13.27 -4.75 -4.38
CA ASP A 188 -13.07 -5.51 -5.61
C ASP A 188 -12.84 -4.60 -6.83
N GLN A 189 -13.61 -3.51 -6.92
CA GLN A 189 -13.45 -2.51 -7.98
C GLN A 189 -12.18 -1.68 -7.78
N VAL A 190 -11.84 -1.34 -6.53
CA VAL A 190 -10.59 -0.62 -6.21
C VAL A 190 -9.37 -1.48 -6.59
N MET A 191 -9.41 -2.77 -6.30
CA MET A 191 -8.34 -3.71 -6.62
C MET A 191 -8.18 -3.87 -8.13
N THR A 192 -9.29 -4.02 -8.85
CA THR A 192 -9.33 -4.05 -10.32
C THR A 192 -8.76 -2.76 -10.92
N LEU A 193 -9.23 -1.60 -10.44
CA LEU A 193 -8.72 -0.28 -10.86
C LEU A 193 -7.21 -0.17 -10.63
N TYR A 194 -6.72 -0.63 -9.48
CA TYR A 194 -5.30 -0.56 -9.17
C TYR A 194 -4.46 -1.43 -10.10
N PHE A 195 -4.72 -2.74 -10.16
CA PHE A 195 -3.87 -3.67 -10.89
C PHE A 195 -4.02 -3.59 -12.41
N GLU A 196 -5.24 -3.39 -12.92
CA GLU A 196 -5.49 -3.41 -14.36
C GLU A 196 -5.27 -2.04 -15.01
N ASN A 197 -5.56 -0.95 -14.30
CA ASN A 197 -5.56 0.38 -14.89
C ASN A 197 -4.42 1.27 -14.40
N LEU A 198 -4.16 1.33 -13.08
CA LEU A 198 -3.20 2.27 -12.52
C LEU A 198 -1.77 1.73 -12.59
N LEU A 199 -1.54 0.53 -12.04
CA LEU A 199 -0.21 -0.08 -11.92
C LEU A 199 0.54 -0.15 -13.26
N PRO A 200 -0.08 -0.53 -14.40
CA PRO A 200 0.63 -0.58 -15.68
C PRO A 200 1.02 0.80 -16.24
N ARG A 201 0.42 1.89 -15.73
CA ARG A 201 0.70 3.26 -16.17
C ARG A 201 1.77 3.94 -15.31
N ILE A 202 1.90 3.52 -14.05
CA ILE A 202 2.87 4.12 -13.11
C ILE A 202 4.18 3.32 -13.02
N THR A 203 4.21 2.06 -13.46
CA THR A 203 5.42 1.21 -13.44
C THR A 203 5.93 0.89 -14.84
N VAL A 204 7.24 0.67 -14.95
CA VAL A 204 7.88 0.16 -16.17
C VAL A 204 7.90 -1.38 -16.13
N ASP A 205 7.65 -2.00 -17.28
CA ASP A 205 7.79 -3.46 -17.43
C ASP A 205 9.20 -3.96 -17.11
N GLY A 206 9.27 -5.08 -16.39
CA GLY A 206 10.53 -5.73 -16.05
C GLY A 206 10.51 -6.35 -14.67
N ASP A 207 11.65 -6.91 -14.28
CA ASP A 207 11.87 -7.58 -13.01
C ASP A 207 13.19 -7.12 -12.41
N ASP A 208 13.13 -6.50 -11.24
CA ASP A 208 14.29 -6.04 -10.47
C ASP A 208 14.55 -6.89 -9.22
N GLY A 209 13.77 -7.95 -8.99
CA GLY A 209 13.88 -8.87 -7.87
C GLY A 209 13.34 -8.36 -6.52
N ASN A 210 12.86 -7.11 -6.42
CA ASN A 210 12.40 -6.50 -5.16
C ASN A 210 10.94 -6.87 -4.83
N TYR A 211 10.63 -8.17 -4.81
CA TYR A 211 9.26 -8.67 -4.67
C TYR A 211 8.59 -8.28 -3.35
N GLY A 212 9.33 -8.36 -2.24
CA GLY A 212 8.81 -8.00 -0.92
C GLY A 212 8.46 -6.51 -0.81
N SER A 213 9.38 -5.65 -1.25
CA SER A 213 9.18 -4.20 -1.25
C SER A 213 8.03 -3.80 -2.18
N THR A 214 7.94 -4.43 -3.35
CA THR A 214 6.85 -4.24 -4.30
C THR A 214 5.50 -4.54 -3.67
N ALA A 215 5.33 -5.74 -3.11
CA ALA A 215 4.08 -6.16 -2.50
C ALA A 215 3.68 -5.28 -1.29
N LEU A 216 4.64 -4.85 -0.47
CA LEU A 216 4.37 -3.93 0.65
C LEU A 216 3.91 -2.55 0.16
N CYS A 217 4.51 -2.03 -0.91
CA CYS A 217 4.06 -0.78 -1.52
C CYS A 217 2.66 -0.93 -2.11
N ASP A 218 2.38 -2.03 -2.82
CA ASP A 218 1.05 -2.33 -3.37
C ASP A 218 -0.02 -2.37 -2.28
N VAL A 219 0.25 -3.03 -1.15
CA VAL A 219 -0.67 -3.07 0.00
C VAL A 219 -0.93 -1.67 0.57
N ASN A 220 0.11 -0.82 0.65
CA ASN A 220 -0.05 0.55 1.12
C ASN A 220 -0.89 1.40 0.14
N VAL A 221 -0.68 1.25 -1.17
CA VAL A 221 -1.49 1.93 -2.19
C VAL A 221 -2.95 1.46 -2.11
N LEU A 222 -3.19 0.16 -2.01
CA LEU A 222 -4.55 -0.39 -1.91
C LEU A 222 -5.29 0.12 -0.66
N GLN A 223 -4.64 0.15 0.50
CA GLN A 223 -5.25 0.65 1.74
C GLN A 223 -5.54 2.15 1.68
N THR A 224 -4.62 2.96 1.14
CA THR A 224 -4.81 4.41 1.01
C THR A 224 -5.90 4.75 -0.02
N LEU A 225 -5.94 4.05 -1.16
CA LEU A 225 -7.01 4.16 -2.15
C LEU A 225 -8.37 3.76 -1.57
N SER A 226 -8.45 2.59 -0.92
CA SER A 226 -9.68 2.10 -0.31
C SER A 226 -10.26 3.13 0.65
N LYS A 227 -9.44 3.63 1.58
CA LYS A 227 -9.85 4.65 2.55
C LYS A 227 -10.37 5.90 1.87
N ARG A 228 -9.61 6.48 0.94
CA ARG A 228 -9.98 7.73 0.24
C ARG A 228 -11.26 7.62 -0.59
N ILE A 229 -11.45 6.50 -1.26
CA ILE A 229 -12.60 6.24 -2.13
C ILE A 229 -13.84 6.06 -1.26
N HIS A 230 -13.77 5.19 -0.25
CA HIS A 230 -14.90 4.96 0.66
C HIS A 230 -15.22 6.16 1.55
N TYR A 231 -14.27 7.08 1.75
CA TYR A 231 -14.53 8.35 2.42
C TYR A 231 -15.58 9.21 1.70
N GLY A 232 -15.89 8.90 0.43
CA GLY A 232 -17.05 9.46 -0.28
C GLY A 232 -18.37 9.31 0.48
N LYS A 233 -18.50 8.33 1.40
CA LYS A 233 -19.66 8.19 2.30
C LYS A 233 -19.85 9.41 3.20
N TYR A 234 -18.79 9.90 3.83
CA TYR A 234 -18.83 11.09 4.68
C TYR A 234 -19.13 12.35 3.87
N VAL A 235 -18.57 12.43 2.66
CA VAL A 235 -18.86 13.53 1.73
C VAL A 235 -20.34 13.52 1.31
N ALA A 236 -20.90 12.35 0.99
CA ALA A 236 -22.30 12.21 0.63
C ALA A 236 -23.23 12.56 1.79
N GLU A 237 -22.96 12.05 2.99
CA GLU A 237 -23.73 12.35 4.20
C GLU A 237 -23.69 13.84 4.55
N SER A 238 -22.50 14.47 4.51
CA SER A 238 -22.34 15.91 4.74
C SER A 238 -23.13 16.75 3.71
N LYS A 239 -23.07 16.37 2.42
CA LYS A 239 -23.85 17.04 1.36
C LYS A 239 -25.34 16.86 1.52
N PHE A 240 -25.80 15.65 1.86
CA PHE A 240 -27.21 15.35 2.08
C PHE A 240 -27.76 16.18 3.24
N ASN A 241 -27.05 16.20 4.38
CA ASN A 241 -27.43 17.00 5.54
C ASN A 241 -27.50 18.50 5.25
N ALA A 242 -26.64 19.00 4.36
CA ALA A 242 -26.66 20.41 3.95
C ALA A 242 -27.83 20.76 3.03
N ASN A 243 -28.28 19.85 2.15
CA ASN A 243 -29.37 20.12 1.20
C ASN A 243 -30.29 18.91 0.95
N PRO A 244 -31.07 18.46 1.95
CA PRO A 244 -31.92 17.26 1.81
C PRO A 244 -32.93 17.40 0.66
N ASP A 245 -33.55 18.59 0.52
CA ASP A 245 -34.57 18.88 -0.49
C ASP A 245 -34.08 18.68 -1.94
N LEU A 246 -32.78 18.83 -2.18
CA LEU A 246 -32.18 18.60 -3.49
C LEU A 246 -32.04 17.10 -3.79
N TYR A 247 -31.60 16.31 -2.81
CA TYR A 247 -31.23 14.90 -3.01
C TYR A 247 -32.39 13.94 -2.77
N GLU A 248 -33.31 14.23 -1.84
CA GLU A 248 -34.47 13.39 -1.57
C GLU A 248 -35.30 13.01 -2.81
N PRO A 249 -35.70 13.93 -3.70
CA PRO A 249 -36.47 13.57 -4.88
C PRO A 249 -35.68 12.65 -5.83
N LEU A 250 -34.38 12.91 -6.00
CA LEU A 250 -33.48 12.09 -6.82
C LEU A 250 -33.33 10.67 -6.24
N ILE A 251 -33.13 10.56 -4.92
CA ILE A 251 -33.04 9.28 -4.21
C ILE A 251 -34.35 8.50 -4.32
N LYS A 252 -35.50 9.16 -4.14
CA LYS A 252 -36.83 8.54 -4.27
C LYS A 252 -37.09 8.05 -5.70
N ALA A 253 -36.63 8.80 -6.69
CA ALA A 253 -36.71 8.43 -8.11
C ALA A 253 -35.67 7.37 -8.53
N LYS A 254 -34.65 7.11 -7.71
CA LYS A 254 -33.46 6.31 -8.04
C LYS A 254 -32.75 6.82 -9.30
N ASP A 255 -32.64 8.15 -9.40
CA ASP A 255 -31.96 8.80 -10.51
C ASP A 255 -30.45 8.89 -10.21
N GLU A 256 -29.65 8.12 -10.94
CA GLU A 256 -28.19 8.05 -10.77
C GLU A 256 -27.41 8.98 -11.72
N ALA A 257 -28.07 9.51 -12.77
CA ALA A 257 -27.45 10.26 -13.86
C ALA A 257 -27.37 11.77 -13.60
#